data_AF-F3PR41-F1
#
_entry.id   AF-F3PR41-F1
#
_cell.length_a   1.000
_cell.length_b   1.000
_cell.length_c   1.000
_cell.angle_alpha   90.00
_cell.angle_beta   90.00
_cell.angle_gamma   90.00
#
_symmetry.space_group_name_H-M   'P 1'
#
loop_
_entity.id
_entity.type
_entity.pdbx_description
1 polymer ?
#
loop_
_entity_poly.entity_id
_entity_poly.type
_entity_poly.pdbx_seq_one_letter_code
_entity_poly.pdbx_strand_id
1 'polypeptide(L)'
;MVMMENDDKLLEQFFANNRQEIDDNGFTRRVAHRLPEHSHRLSQIWTVFCFTLALVLFVALNGLQLVLDTLRETLNGAIQSGASELDPKSLLIAAIVLLYLGYRKISSLA
;
A
#
# COMPACT_ATOMS: atom_id res chain seq x y z
N MET A 1 8.17 58.36 -3.88
CA MET A 1 7.21 57.60 -3.05
C MET A 1 5.76 58.03 -3.23
N VAL A 2 5.46 59.25 -3.74
CA VAL A 2 4.07 59.73 -3.95
C VAL A 2 3.36 59.13 -5.19
N MET A 3 4.11 58.63 -6.18
CA MET A 3 3.54 58.14 -7.45
C MET A 3 2.86 56.76 -7.32
N MET A 4 3.44 55.83 -6.52
CA MET A 4 2.86 54.50 -6.28
C MET A 4 1.51 54.57 -5.55
N GLU A 5 1.38 55.49 -4.58
CA GLU A 5 0.16 55.59 -3.77
C GLU A 5 -1.06 56.04 -4.60
N ASN A 6 -0.83 56.78 -5.69
CA ASN A 6 -1.90 57.21 -6.58
C ASN A 6 -2.31 56.10 -7.57
N ASP A 7 -1.34 55.29 -8.01
CA ASP A 7 -1.59 54.12 -8.86
C ASP A 7 -2.33 53.03 -8.09
N ASP A 8 -1.98 52.82 -6.82
CA ASP A 8 -2.68 51.88 -5.93
C ASP A 8 -4.15 52.29 -5.71
N LYS A 9 -4.41 53.60 -5.52
CA LYS A 9 -5.77 54.16 -5.41
C LYS A 9 -6.57 54.04 -6.71
N LEU A 10 -5.92 54.23 -7.85
CA LEU A 10 -6.54 54.04 -9.17
C LEU A 10 -6.89 52.58 -9.42
N LEU A 11 -6.00 51.66 -9.05
CA LEU A 11 -6.25 50.22 -9.14
C LEU A 11 -7.40 49.81 -8.21
N GLU A 12 -7.41 50.29 -6.97
CA GLU A 12 -8.48 49.98 -6.01
C GLU A 12 -9.84 50.48 -6.50
N GLN A 13 -9.92 51.70 -7.03
CA GLN A 13 -11.14 52.24 -7.62
C GLN A 13 -11.56 51.50 -8.89
N PHE A 14 -10.59 51.08 -9.73
CA PHE A 14 -10.87 50.32 -10.94
C PHE A 14 -11.42 48.92 -10.61
N PHE A 15 -10.83 48.22 -9.65
CA PHE A 15 -11.30 46.91 -9.19
C PHE A 15 -12.60 47.00 -8.39
N ALA A 16 -12.85 48.10 -7.67
CA ALA A 16 -14.13 48.33 -7.00
C ALA A 16 -15.26 48.56 -8.02
N ASN A 17 -15.01 49.34 -9.07
CA ASN A 17 -16.00 49.66 -10.09
C ASN A 17 -16.22 48.53 -11.12
N ASN A 18 -15.23 47.66 -11.33
CA ASN A 18 -15.29 46.55 -12.30
C ASN A 18 -15.28 45.16 -11.64
N ARG A 19 -15.51 45.07 -10.33
CA ARG A 19 -15.75 43.79 -9.65
C ARG A 19 -17.10 43.23 -10.11
N GLN A 20 -17.10 42.59 -11.26
CA GLN A 20 -18.12 41.58 -11.53
C GLN A 20 -17.86 40.47 -10.52
N GLU A 21 -18.75 40.33 -9.55
CA GLU A 21 -18.96 39.07 -8.85
C GLU A 21 -19.34 38.05 -9.93
N ILE A 22 -18.32 37.41 -10.51
CA ILE A 22 -18.52 36.19 -11.27
C ILE A 22 -18.98 35.19 -10.23
N ASP A 23 -20.29 35.00 -10.13
CA ASP A 23 -20.87 33.93 -9.35
C ASP A 23 -20.14 32.66 -9.76
N ASP A 24 -19.55 31.96 -8.79
CA ASP A 24 -18.88 30.70 -9.05
C ASP A 24 -19.98 29.70 -9.36
N ASN A 25 -20.41 29.72 -10.62
CA ASN A 25 -21.50 28.98 -11.24
C ASN A 25 -21.19 27.48 -11.25
N GLY A 26 -20.58 26.93 -10.21
CA GLY A 26 -19.96 25.62 -10.16
C GLY A 26 -18.71 25.51 -11.03
N PHE A 27 -18.01 26.60 -11.35
CA PHE A 27 -16.78 26.57 -12.14
C PHE A 27 -15.68 25.86 -11.35
N THR A 28 -15.47 26.21 -10.09
CA THR A 28 -14.52 25.51 -9.20
C THR A 28 -14.84 24.03 -9.10
N ARG A 29 -16.13 23.68 -8.95
CA ARG A 29 -16.58 22.29 -8.85
C ARG A 29 -16.39 21.51 -10.16
N ARG A 30 -16.62 22.16 -11.31
CA ARG A 30 -16.37 21.59 -12.65
C ARG A 30 -14.88 21.47 -12.97
N VAL A 31 -14.04 22.38 -12.52
CA VAL A 31 -12.58 22.32 -12.71
C VAL A 31 -11.96 21.26 -11.81
N ALA A 32 -12.40 21.16 -10.55
CA ALA A 32 -11.96 20.12 -9.63
C ALA A 32 -12.30 18.70 -10.14
N HIS A 33 -13.47 18.50 -10.72
CA HIS A 33 -13.85 17.22 -11.36
C HIS A 33 -13.20 16.97 -12.72
N ARG A 34 -12.60 17.98 -13.35
CA ARG A 34 -11.84 17.83 -14.60
C ARG A 34 -10.35 17.61 -14.37
N LEU A 35 -9.86 17.62 -13.12
CA LEU A 35 -8.54 17.10 -12.81
C LEU A 35 -8.56 15.60 -13.07
N PRO A 36 -7.84 15.13 -14.10
CA PRO A 36 -7.99 13.78 -14.59
C PRO A 36 -7.34 12.82 -13.59
N GLU A 37 -8.14 12.14 -12.78
CA GLU A 37 -7.77 10.86 -12.14
C GLU A 37 -7.53 9.73 -13.16
N HIS A 38 -7.22 10.07 -14.41
CA HIS A 38 -6.99 9.09 -15.47
C HIS A 38 -5.68 8.32 -15.29
N SER A 39 -4.71 8.90 -14.56
CA SER A 39 -3.41 8.27 -14.27
C SER A 39 -3.53 6.99 -13.43
N HIS A 40 -4.54 6.91 -12.56
CA HIS A 40 -4.72 5.74 -11.70
C HIS A 40 -5.09 4.48 -12.48
N ARG A 41 -5.84 4.59 -13.59
CA ARG A 41 -6.25 3.42 -14.36
C ARG A 41 -5.08 2.81 -15.12
N LEU A 42 -4.18 3.64 -15.66
CA LEU A 42 -2.99 3.16 -16.37
C LEU A 42 -2.03 2.48 -15.39
N SER A 43 -1.80 3.08 -14.22
CA SER A 43 -1.01 2.48 -13.16
C SER A 43 -1.61 1.14 -12.71
N GLN A 44 -2.91 1.09 -12.49
CA GLN A 44 -3.60 -0.13 -12.06
C GLN A 44 -3.55 -1.24 -13.13
N ILE A 45 -3.71 -0.90 -14.41
CA ILE A 45 -3.57 -1.86 -15.52
C ILE A 45 -2.13 -2.40 -15.58
N TRP A 46 -1.12 -1.53 -15.42
CA TRP A 46 0.27 -1.96 -15.37
C TRP A 46 0.57 -2.85 -14.17
N THR A 47 0.05 -2.52 -12.99
CA THR A 47 0.22 -3.35 -11.78
C THR A 47 -0.46 -4.71 -11.95
N VAL A 48 -1.69 -4.75 -12.48
CA VAL A 48 -2.40 -6.00 -12.75
C VAL A 48 -1.63 -6.82 -13.78
N PHE A 49 -1.14 -6.20 -14.86
CA PHE A 49 -0.34 -6.87 -15.87
C PHE A 49 0.96 -7.45 -15.27
N CYS A 50 1.73 -6.66 -14.53
CA CYS A 50 2.94 -7.12 -13.85
C CYS A 50 2.65 -8.25 -12.85
N PHE A 51 1.57 -8.14 -12.07
CA PHE A 51 1.18 -9.19 -11.12
C PHE A 51 0.79 -10.49 -11.84
N THR A 52 -0.01 -10.40 -12.91
CA THR A 52 -0.36 -11.58 -13.70
C THR A 52 0.85 -12.22 -14.35
N LEU A 53 1.78 -11.43 -14.88
CA LEU A 53 3.04 -11.93 -15.46
C LEU A 53 3.89 -12.62 -14.39
N ALA A 54 4.04 -12.03 -13.20
CA ALA A 54 4.75 -12.63 -12.08
C ALA A 54 4.12 -13.95 -11.63
N LEU A 55 2.78 -14.03 -11.56
CA LEU A 55 2.05 -15.25 -11.22
C LEU A 55 2.28 -16.35 -12.27
N VAL A 56 2.19 -16.01 -13.56
CA VAL A 56 2.40 -16.95 -14.66
C VAL A 56 3.85 -17.47 -14.65
N LEU A 57 4.84 -16.59 -14.47
CA LEU A 57 6.24 -17.02 -14.33
C LEU A 57 6.42 -17.90 -13.09
N PHE A 58 5.81 -17.54 -11.96
CA PHE A 58 5.89 -18.33 -10.73
C PHE A 58 5.32 -19.73 -10.92
N VAL A 59 4.21 -19.88 -11.63
CA VAL A 59 3.62 -21.19 -11.94
C VAL A 59 4.46 -21.95 -12.97
N ALA A 60 4.89 -21.29 -14.06
CA ALA A 60 5.68 -21.91 -15.13
C ALA A 60 7.05 -22.43 -14.63
N LEU A 61 7.64 -21.75 -13.66
CA LEU A 61 8.92 -22.15 -13.04
C LEU A 61 8.75 -23.17 -11.90
N ASN A 62 7.55 -23.74 -11.71
CA ASN A 62 7.21 -24.58 -10.55
C ASN A 62 7.62 -23.90 -9.22
N GLY A 63 7.47 -22.58 -9.12
CA GLY A 63 7.93 -21.77 -7.98
C GLY A 63 7.38 -22.27 -6.65
N LEU A 64 6.18 -22.87 -6.64
CA LEU A 64 5.64 -23.51 -5.45
C LEU A 64 6.47 -24.72 -5.01
N GLN A 65 6.90 -25.58 -5.94
CA GLN A 65 7.78 -26.71 -5.62
C GLN A 65 9.13 -26.20 -5.13
N LEU A 66 9.70 -25.19 -5.81
CA LEU A 66 10.99 -24.62 -5.44
C LEU A 66 10.98 -23.99 -4.03
N VAL A 67 9.91 -23.27 -3.68
CA VAL A 67 9.71 -22.70 -2.35
C VAL A 67 9.46 -23.78 -1.32
N LEU A 68 8.68 -24.81 -1.64
CA LEU A 68 8.43 -25.92 -0.72
C LEU A 68 9.69 -26.76 -0.49
N ASP A 69 10.51 -26.97 -1.50
CA ASP A 69 11.73 -27.75 -1.41
C ASP A 69 12.80 -26.99 -0.62
N THR A 70 13.02 -25.71 -0.91
CA THR A 70 13.90 -24.85 -0.10
C THR A 70 13.42 -24.71 1.34
N LEU A 71 12.11 -24.59 1.56
CA LEU A 71 11.52 -24.56 2.90
C LEU A 71 11.72 -25.90 3.61
N ARG A 72 11.49 -27.02 2.94
CA ARG A 72 11.70 -28.37 3.50
C ARG A 72 13.16 -28.63 3.82
N GLU A 73 14.09 -28.23 2.97
CA GLU A 73 15.54 -28.33 3.23
C GLU A 73 15.95 -27.46 4.42
N THR A 74 15.44 -26.24 4.50
CA THR A 74 15.72 -25.32 5.61
C THR A 74 15.10 -25.83 6.91
N LEU A 75 13.88 -26.36 6.87
CA LEU A 75 13.20 -26.96 8.01
C LEU A 75 13.88 -28.25 8.45
N ASN A 76 14.25 -29.13 7.52
CA ASN A 76 14.97 -30.36 7.86
C ASN A 76 16.35 -30.01 8.43
N GLY A 77 17.07 -29.03 7.88
CA GLY A 77 18.32 -28.53 8.43
C GLY A 77 18.13 -27.95 9.85
N ALA A 78 17.13 -27.10 10.04
CA ALA A 78 16.81 -26.53 11.35
C ALA A 78 16.33 -27.58 12.36
N ILE A 79 15.59 -28.59 11.93
CA ILE A 79 15.16 -29.72 12.76
C ILE A 79 16.35 -30.62 13.06
N GLN A 80 17.25 -30.88 12.12
CA GLN A 80 18.40 -31.76 12.35
C GLN A 80 19.45 -31.09 13.25
N SER A 81 19.69 -29.79 13.06
CA SER A 81 20.52 -28.97 13.94
C SER A 81 19.85 -28.72 15.30
N GLY A 82 18.54 -28.48 15.34
CA GLY A 82 17.79 -28.25 16.58
C GLY A 82 17.49 -29.51 17.39
N ALA A 83 17.26 -30.65 16.73
CA ALA A 83 17.00 -31.95 17.38
C ALA A 83 18.28 -32.67 17.82
N SER A 84 19.45 -32.25 17.32
CA SER A 84 20.73 -32.72 17.87
C SER A 84 21.01 -32.14 19.26
N GLU A 85 20.37 -31.03 19.62
CA GLU A 85 20.51 -30.37 20.93
C GLU A 85 19.27 -30.52 21.84
N LEU A 86 18.08 -30.71 21.25
CA LEU A 86 16.82 -30.83 21.99
C LEU A 86 16.31 -32.27 22.05
N ASP A 87 16.38 -32.86 23.25
CA ASP A 87 15.82 -34.17 23.58
C ASP A 87 14.36 -34.29 23.06
N PRO A 88 13.99 -35.35 22.31
CA PRO A 88 12.69 -35.51 21.66
C PRO A 88 11.47 -35.32 22.58
N LYS A 89 11.62 -35.50 23.90
CA LYS A 89 10.57 -35.21 24.89
C LYS A 89 10.33 -33.71 25.09
N SER A 90 11.38 -32.90 25.11
CA SER A 90 11.31 -31.44 25.28
C SER A 90 10.68 -30.76 24.07
N LEU A 91 11.01 -31.23 22.86
CA LEU A 91 10.41 -30.75 21.61
C LEU A 91 8.90 -30.99 21.57
N LEU A 92 8.46 -32.18 22.01
CA LEU A 92 7.05 -32.55 22.05
C LEU A 92 6.27 -31.64 23.02
N ILE A 93 6.86 -31.34 24.18
CA ILE A 93 6.29 -30.40 25.16
C ILE A 93 6.22 -28.99 24.57
N ALA A 94 7.29 -28.49 23.95
CA ALA A 94 7.30 -27.17 23.31
C ALA A 94 6.25 -27.04 22.20
N ALA A 95 6.07 -28.07 21.39
CA ALA A 95 5.04 -28.11 20.34
C ALA A 95 3.62 -28.05 20.91
N ILE A 96 3.33 -28.81 21.98
CA ILE A 96 2.04 -28.77 22.68
C ILE A 96 1.78 -27.37 23.26
N VAL A 97 2.78 -26.76 23.88
CA VAL A 97 2.66 -25.41 24.46
C VAL A 97 2.40 -24.37 23.38
N LEU A 98 3.10 -24.43 22.25
CA LEU A 98 2.86 -23.52 21.12
C LEU A 98 1.47 -23.68 20.52
N LEU A 99 0.98 -24.92 20.39
CA LEU A 99 -0.39 -25.19 19.95
C LEU A 99 -1.42 -24.61 20.93
N TYR A 100 -1.22 -24.80 22.23
CA TYR A 100 -2.10 -24.24 23.25
C TYR A 100 -2.10 -22.70 23.23
N LEU A 101 -0.93 -22.07 23.10
CA LEU A 101 -0.82 -20.61 23.00
C LEU A 101 -1.41 -20.08 21.70
N GLY A 102 -1.21 -20.77 20.58
CA GLY A 102 -1.81 -20.43 19.29
C GLY A 102 -3.34 -20.49 19.35
N TYR A 103 -3.88 -21.60 19.87
CA TYR A 103 -5.32 -21.77 20.11
C TYR A 103 -5.86 -20.69 21.04
N ARG A 104 -5.19 -20.43 22.16
CA ARG A 104 -5.57 -19.39 23.11
C ARG A 104 -5.58 -18.01 22.46
N LYS A 105 -4.56 -17.67 21.67
CA LYS A 105 -4.46 -16.37 20.97
C LYS A 105 -5.59 -16.22 19.97
N ILE A 106 -5.93 -17.26 19.21
CA ILE A 106 -7.05 -17.25 18.26
C ILE A 106 -8.38 -17.12 19.02
N SER A 107 -8.57 -17.86 20.12
CA SER A 107 -9.78 -17.78 20.95
C SER A 107 -9.94 -16.45 21.69
N SER A 108 -8.86 -15.71 21.90
CA SER A 108 -8.86 -14.38 22.52
C SER A 108 -9.08 -13.25 21.52
N LEU A 109 -8.98 -13.54 20.21
CA LEU A 109 -9.22 -12.61 19.11
C LEU A 109 -10.64 -12.75 18.54
N ALA A 110 -11.37 -13.80 18.94
CA ALA A 110 -12.80 -13.98 18.72
C ALA A 110 -13.60 -13.36 19.87
#